data_AF-A0A2B7ZPW5-F1
#
_entry.id   AF-A0A2B7ZPW5-F1
#
_cell.length_a   1.000
_cell.length_b   1.000
_cell.length_c   1.000
_cell.angle_alpha   90.00
_cell.angle_beta   90.00
_cell.angle_gamma   90.00
#
_symmetry.space_group_name_H-M   'P 1'
#
loop_
_entity.id
_entity.type
_entity.pdbx_description
1 polymer ?
#
loop_
_entity_poly.entity_id
_entity_poly.type
_entity_poly.pdbx_seq_one_letter_code
_entity_poly.pdbx_strand_id
1 'polypeptide(L)'
;RLELRADGSYSTDPTASFTGTGTHFKTGTGELMVYNLRPVGNVEVRGGILNLKGTSNLGNGAPYNSTLSISSGAILDHGNAETIRLNGEIAGTGILRRSAMGNGNTLITGNKKSFSGTVIATGAGFLGGTSDVSNGFSIVESGGSIGGLWAEDRSGGTFIVSNLSFKTTNSRLRVTARSPDDNTPSLLEVRARTTSAPGRVVANNGFTVDVPSPKINNGYILKCENGVSSRLPLPVTGVNNTGKTLYFRWDGIGLYMITQGLICDNCTFQ
;
A
#
# COMPACT_ATOMS: atom_id res chain seq x y z
N ARG A 1 15.47 -5.09 29.48
CA ARG A 1 15.79 -3.75 30.04
C ARG A 1 15.65 -2.75 28.89
N LEU A 2 14.76 -1.75 29.01
CA LEU A 2 14.64 -0.66 28.04
C LEU A 2 15.76 0.34 28.36
N GLU A 3 16.71 0.55 27.44
CA GLU A 3 17.73 1.58 27.61
C GLU A 3 17.40 2.77 26.71
N LEU A 4 17.06 3.89 27.35
CA LEU A 4 16.94 5.20 26.70
C LEU A 4 18.35 5.73 26.42
N ARG A 5 18.64 6.00 25.15
CA ARG A 5 19.85 6.68 24.71
C ARG A 5 19.65 8.19 24.79
N ALA A 6 20.76 8.93 24.91
CA ALA A 6 20.77 10.39 25.06
C ALA A 6 20.19 11.14 23.84
N ASP A 7 20.07 10.48 22.70
CA ASP A 7 19.42 10.99 21.47
C ASP A 7 17.89 10.81 21.47
N GLY A 8 17.31 10.29 22.56
CA GLY A 8 15.89 9.99 22.67
C GLY A 8 15.44 8.72 21.97
N SER A 9 16.36 7.93 21.42
CA SER A 9 16.09 6.57 20.95
C SER A 9 16.08 5.59 22.14
N TYR A 10 15.42 4.44 22.00
CA TYR A 10 15.66 3.32 22.89
C TYR A 10 16.18 2.12 22.12
N SER A 11 17.12 1.39 22.71
CA SER A 11 17.62 0.11 22.19
C SER A 11 16.99 -1.02 22.99
N THR A 12 16.35 -1.95 22.29
CA THR A 12 15.95 -3.24 22.87
C THR A 12 16.25 -4.36 21.90
N ASP A 13 17.34 -5.07 22.15
CA ASP A 13 17.37 -6.52 22.03
C ASP A 13 17.68 -7.01 23.45
N PRO A 14 16.77 -7.74 24.15
CA PRO A 14 15.90 -8.79 23.62
C PRO A 14 14.40 -8.54 23.83
N THR A 15 13.58 -9.00 22.87
CA THR A 15 12.20 -9.48 23.03
C THR A 15 11.28 -8.76 24.04
N ALA A 16 11.27 -7.43 24.10
CA ALA A 16 10.16 -6.72 24.73
C ALA A 16 8.91 -6.89 23.83
N SER A 17 8.10 -7.90 24.13
CA SER A 17 6.82 -8.14 23.49
C SER A 17 5.79 -7.20 24.12
N PHE A 18 5.36 -6.19 23.38
CA PHE A 18 4.26 -5.33 23.78
C PHE A 18 2.98 -5.91 23.18
N THR A 19 2.29 -6.76 23.95
CA THR A 19 0.98 -7.34 23.61
C THR A 19 -0.08 -6.81 24.56
N GLY A 20 -1.33 -6.87 24.15
CA GLY A 20 -2.48 -6.50 24.98
C GLY A 20 -3.45 -5.55 24.32
N THR A 21 -4.54 -5.29 25.05
CA THR A 21 -5.71 -4.49 24.61
C THR A 21 -5.63 -3.03 25.02
N GLY A 22 -4.57 -2.63 25.75
CA GLY A 22 -4.35 -1.25 26.18
C GLY A 22 -4.03 -0.31 25.02
N THR A 23 -3.93 0.98 25.33
CA THR A 23 -3.44 1.98 24.35
C THR A 23 -1.92 2.10 24.44
N HIS A 24 -1.26 2.01 23.30
CA HIS A 24 0.19 2.11 23.17
C HIS A 24 0.55 3.44 22.52
N PHE A 25 1.43 4.21 23.16
CA PHE A 25 1.80 5.56 22.71
C PHE A 25 3.26 5.61 22.26
N LYS A 26 3.50 6.21 21.10
CA LYS A 26 4.81 6.75 20.74
C LYS A 26 4.77 8.28 20.84
N THR A 27 5.60 8.84 21.72
CA THR A 27 5.79 10.29 21.91
C THR A 27 7.23 10.70 21.62
N GLY A 28 7.54 12.00 21.71
CA GLY A 28 8.87 12.53 21.42
C GLY A 28 9.17 12.59 19.92
N THR A 29 10.15 13.41 19.53
CA THR A 29 10.46 13.69 18.12
C THR A 29 11.40 12.67 17.47
N GLY A 30 12.09 11.85 18.27
CA GLY A 30 13.05 10.85 17.79
C GLY A 30 12.43 9.67 17.06
N GLU A 31 13.27 8.92 16.35
CA GLU A 31 12.92 7.60 15.80
C GLU A 31 12.91 6.55 16.89
N LEU A 32 11.97 5.63 16.75
CA LEU A 32 11.89 4.48 17.59
C LEU A 32 11.73 3.16 16.85
N MET A 33 12.69 2.26 16.99
CA MET A 33 12.65 0.94 16.39
C MET A 33 12.12 -0.11 17.39
N VAL A 34 11.14 -0.91 16.96
CA VAL A 34 10.57 -2.02 17.76
C VAL A 34 10.60 -3.32 16.97
N TYR A 35 10.99 -4.42 17.62
CA TYR A 35 11.21 -5.71 16.93
C TYR A 35 10.13 -6.76 17.19
N ASN A 36 9.30 -6.59 18.23
CA ASN A 36 8.22 -7.54 18.57
C ASN A 36 6.99 -6.82 19.15
N LEU A 37 6.62 -5.67 18.57
CA LEU A 37 5.40 -4.94 18.96
C LEU A 37 4.18 -5.63 18.36
N ARG A 38 3.32 -6.22 19.19
CA ARG A 38 2.15 -7.02 18.77
C ARG A 38 0.85 -6.61 19.50
N PRO A 39 0.45 -5.32 19.42
CA PRO A 39 -0.70 -4.81 20.14
C PRO A 39 -1.99 -5.29 19.47
N VAL A 40 -3.02 -5.51 20.27
CA VAL A 40 -4.39 -5.72 19.80
C VAL A 40 -5.31 -4.56 20.21
N GLY A 41 -4.87 -3.70 21.13
CA GLY A 41 -5.51 -2.43 21.49
C GLY A 41 -5.03 -1.24 20.65
N ASN A 42 -5.43 -0.03 21.03
CA ASN A 42 -5.15 1.19 20.28
C ASN A 42 -3.64 1.50 20.18
N VAL A 43 -3.24 2.10 19.06
CA VAL A 43 -1.88 2.58 18.84
C VAL A 43 -1.93 4.05 18.42
N GLU A 44 -1.19 4.88 19.13
CA GLU A 44 -1.10 6.31 18.85
C GLU A 44 0.37 6.71 18.63
N VAL A 45 0.67 7.16 17.42
CA VAL A 45 1.97 7.79 17.10
C VAL A 45 1.77 9.30 17.18
N ARG A 46 2.13 9.88 18.33
CA ARG A 46 1.94 11.30 18.64
C ARG A 46 3.09 12.19 18.17
N GLY A 47 4.27 11.61 17.96
CA GLY A 47 5.44 12.35 17.47
C GLY A 47 6.58 11.44 17.00
N GLY A 48 7.46 11.99 16.17
CA GLY A 48 8.62 11.28 15.65
C GLY A 48 8.26 10.08 14.79
N ILE A 49 9.09 9.05 14.81
CA ILE A 49 8.92 7.84 13.97
C ILE A 49 8.74 6.62 14.87
N LEU A 50 7.71 5.81 14.64
CA LEU A 50 7.59 4.45 15.16
C LEU A 50 7.90 3.47 14.03
N ASN A 51 9.05 2.81 14.08
CA ASN A 51 9.53 1.88 13.06
C ASN A 51 9.33 0.43 13.50
N LEU A 52 8.40 -0.25 12.83
CA LEU A 52 8.09 -1.67 13.05
C LEU A 52 9.13 -2.54 12.32
N LYS A 53 10.04 -3.13 13.09
CA LYS A 53 11.06 -4.09 12.67
C LYS A 53 10.73 -5.51 13.18
N GLY A 54 11.60 -6.47 12.88
CA GLY A 54 11.50 -7.85 13.36
C GLY A 54 10.16 -8.49 13.00
N THR A 55 9.48 -9.05 13.99
CA THR A 55 8.17 -9.70 13.85
C THR A 55 7.02 -8.82 14.36
N SER A 56 7.23 -7.51 14.48
CA SER A 56 6.18 -6.56 14.90
C SER A 56 4.97 -6.60 13.95
N ASN A 57 3.77 -6.73 14.52
CA ASN A 57 2.54 -6.90 13.76
C ASN A 57 1.36 -6.29 14.54
N LEU A 58 0.77 -5.21 14.02
CA LEU A 58 -0.46 -4.66 14.58
C LEU A 58 -1.59 -5.67 14.36
N GLY A 59 -2.22 -6.13 15.45
CA GLY A 59 -3.23 -7.19 15.43
C GLY A 59 -2.69 -8.56 15.79
N ASN A 60 -1.39 -8.68 16.10
CA ASN A 60 -0.74 -9.93 16.52
C ASN A 60 -0.99 -11.10 15.53
N GLY A 61 -0.88 -10.82 14.23
CA GLY A 61 -1.11 -11.80 13.16
C GLY A 61 -2.58 -11.89 12.72
N ALA A 62 -3.52 -11.40 13.52
CA ALA A 62 -4.91 -11.21 13.13
C ALA A 62 -5.13 -9.81 12.53
N PRO A 63 -6.28 -9.56 11.88
CA PRO A 63 -6.63 -8.20 11.49
C PRO A 63 -6.71 -7.25 12.68
N TYR A 64 -6.02 -6.12 12.58
CA TYR A 64 -6.01 -5.07 13.58
C TYR A 64 -7.33 -4.31 13.54
N ASN A 65 -8.20 -4.55 14.53
CA ASN A 65 -9.55 -3.98 14.61
C ASN A 65 -9.64 -2.74 15.53
N SER A 66 -8.53 -2.35 16.16
CA SER A 66 -8.45 -1.19 17.06
C SER A 66 -8.12 0.10 16.32
N THR A 67 -8.06 1.22 17.04
CA THR A 67 -7.74 2.53 16.44
C THR A 67 -6.24 2.72 16.29
N LEU A 68 -5.80 3.04 15.08
CA LEU A 68 -4.48 3.58 14.78
C LEU A 68 -4.59 5.10 14.56
N SER A 69 -3.97 5.90 15.43
CA SER A 69 -3.89 7.36 15.25
C SER A 69 -2.46 7.79 14.95
N ILE A 70 -2.27 8.61 13.91
CA ILE A 70 -0.97 9.16 13.52
C ILE A 70 -1.08 10.69 13.48
N SER A 71 -0.47 11.34 14.45
CA SER A 71 -0.50 12.80 14.59
C SER A 71 0.29 13.50 13.49
N SER A 72 0.00 14.78 13.26
CA SER A 72 0.76 15.61 12.33
C SER A 72 2.25 15.60 12.67
N GLY A 73 3.11 15.47 11.66
CA GLY A 73 4.56 15.36 11.83
C GLY A 73 5.06 14.01 12.37
N ALA A 74 4.15 13.08 12.71
CA ALA A 74 4.51 11.74 13.14
C ALA A 74 4.45 10.72 11.99
N ILE A 75 5.20 9.63 12.14
CA ILE A 75 5.31 8.57 11.13
C ILE A 75 5.16 7.22 11.81
N LEU A 76 4.19 6.41 11.36
CA LEU A 76 4.26 4.97 11.54
C LEU A 76 4.97 4.37 10.32
N ASP A 77 6.15 3.80 10.53
CA ASP A 77 6.93 3.15 9.48
C ASP A 77 6.86 1.63 9.65
N HIS A 78 6.10 0.97 8.78
CA HIS A 78 6.05 -0.48 8.73
C HIS A 78 7.25 -0.99 7.90
N GLY A 79 8.31 -1.42 8.57
CA GLY A 79 9.61 -1.70 7.96
C GLY A 79 10.08 -3.17 7.99
N ASN A 80 9.21 -4.13 8.33
CA ASN A 80 9.53 -5.56 8.38
C ASN A 80 8.75 -6.41 7.36
N ALA A 81 9.02 -7.71 7.27
CA ALA A 81 8.40 -8.60 6.30
C ALA A 81 6.98 -9.10 6.68
N GLU A 82 6.44 -8.68 7.82
CA GLU A 82 5.10 -9.09 8.25
C GLU A 82 4.02 -8.50 7.33
N THR A 83 2.88 -9.18 7.25
CA THR A 83 1.67 -8.60 6.67
C THR A 83 0.81 -8.05 7.80
N ILE A 84 0.53 -6.74 7.75
CA ILE A 84 -0.38 -6.06 8.66
C ILE A 84 -1.68 -5.79 7.92
N ARG A 85 -2.80 -6.19 8.54
CA ARG A 85 -4.16 -5.92 8.06
C ARG A 85 -4.81 -4.90 8.98
N LEU A 86 -5.10 -3.71 8.49
CA LEU A 86 -5.69 -2.60 9.22
C LEU A 86 -7.19 -2.53 8.90
N ASN A 87 -8.00 -3.11 9.79
CA ASN A 87 -9.45 -3.18 9.67
C ASN A 87 -10.15 -2.12 10.53
N GLY A 88 -9.61 -1.85 11.72
CA GLY A 88 -10.08 -0.82 12.64
C GLY A 88 -9.84 0.59 12.10
N GLU A 89 -10.16 1.60 12.90
CA GLU A 89 -10.05 2.99 12.46
C GLU A 89 -8.59 3.41 12.19
N ILE A 90 -8.37 4.23 11.16
CA ILE A 90 -7.11 4.94 10.97
C ILE A 90 -7.43 6.44 10.99
N ALA A 91 -6.81 7.18 11.90
CA ALA A 91 -7.11 8.59 12.11
C ALA A 91 -5.84 9.46 12.10
N GLY A 92 -6.05 10.75 11.87
CA GLY A 92 -5.01 11.77 11.95
C GLY A 92 -4.46 12.20 10.59
N THR A 93 -3.38 12.96 10.64
CA THR A 93 -2.79 13.70 9.51
C THR A 93 -1.31 13.39 9.30
N GLY A 94 -0.75 12.44 10.04
CA GLY A 94 0.64 12.02 9.89
C GLY A 94 0.87 11.08 8.70
N ILE A 95 1.98 10.33 8.76
CA ILE A 95 2.40 9.45 7.67
C ILE A 95 2.25 7.98 8.09
N LEU A 96 1.52 7.21 7.29
CA LEU A 96 1.59 5.76 7.29
C LEU A 96 2.53 5.33 6.17
N ARG A 97 3.75 4.94 6.53
CA ARG A 97 4.77 4.50 5.58
C ARG A 97 4.90 3.00 5.59
N ARG A 98 5.00 2.43 4.41
CA ARG A 98 5.40 1.05 4.18
C ARG A 98 6.76 1.03 3.49
N SER A 99 7.80 0.56 4.18
CA SER A 99 9.21 0.69 3.75
C SER A 99 10.03 -0.62 3.75
N ALA A 100 9.40 -1.78 3.91
CA ALA A 100 10.17 -2.99 4.18
C ALA A 100 11.11 -3.46 3.07
N MET A 101 12.13 -4.16 3.55
CA MET A 101 12.96 -5.09 2.80
C MET A 101 12.25 -6.46 2.81
N GLY A 102 11.57 -6.84 1.73
CA GLY A 102 10.90 -8.14 1.58
C GLY A 102 9.42 -8.07 1.20
N ASN A 103 8.72 -9.21 1.30
CA ASN A 103 7.36 -9.41 0.77
C ASN A 103 6.21 -8.98 1.70
N GLY A 104 6.49 -8.26 2.78
CA GLY A 104 5.44 -7.88 3.72
C GLY A 104 4.50 -6.82 3.14
N ASN A 105 3.25 -6.85 3.57
CA ASN A 105 2.18 -6.02 3.02
C ASN A 105 1.51 -5.17 4.10
N THR A 106 1.07 -3.96 3.76
CA THR A 106 0.10 -3.20 4.57
C THR A 106 -1.22 -3.18 3.83
N LEU A 107 -2.21 -3.87 4.38
CA LEU A 107 -3.52 -4.02 3.77
C LEU A 107 -4.54 -3.24 4.57
N ILE A 108 -5.26 -2.34 3.92
CA ILE A 108 -6.19 -1.41 4.54
C ILE A 108 -7.59 -1.75 4.05
N THR A 109 -8.53 -1.89 4.96
CA THR A 109 -9.86 -2.44 4.67
C THR A 109 -10.95 -1.55 5.25
N GLY A 110 -12.17 -1.58 4.69
CA GLY A 110 -13.27 -0.72 5.13
C GLY A 110 -13.06 0.77 4.83
N ASN A 111 -13.96 1.62 5.33
CA ASN A 111 -13.86 3.07 5.12
C ASN A 111 -12.81 3.68 6.07
N LYS A 112 -11.89 4.50 5.55
CA LYS A 112 -10.79 5.12 6.31
C LYS A 112 -10.69 6.63 6.06
N LYS A 113 -11.85 7.26 5.85
CA LYS A 113 -11.93 8.70 5.60
C LYS A 113 -11.54 9.58 6.79
N SER A 114 -11.45 9.08 8.02
CA SER A 114 -10.90 9.88 9.13
C SER A 114 -9.38 10.04 9.04
N PHE A 115 -8.70 9.21 8.24
CA PHE A 115 -7.31 9.42 7.89
C PHE A 115 -7.21 10.46 6.77
N SER A 116 -6.51 11.55 7.05
CA SER A 116 -6.30 12.64 6.10
C SER A 116 -4.83 13.01 5.91
N GLY A 117 -3.94 12.14 6.39
CA GLY A 117 -2.50 12.22 6.24
C GLY A 117 -1.99 11.66 4.92
N THR A 118 -0.80 11.07 4.94
CA THR A 118 -0.16 10.52 3.73
C THR A 118 0.12 9.03 3.90
N VAL A 119 -0.27 8.23 2.91
CA VAL A 119 0.20 6.86 2.76
C VAL A 119 1.39 6.83 1.79
N ILE A 120 2.49 6.19 2.19
CA ILE A 120 3.71 6.09 1.38
C ILE A 120 4.08 4.61 1.21
N ALA A 121 4.24 4.16 -0.03
CA ALA A 121 4.86 2.87 -0.34
C ALA A 121 6.26 3.09 -0.92
N THR A 122 7.27 2.46 -0.32
CA THR A 122 8.69 2.60 -0.72
C THR A 122 9.43 1.27 -0.49
N GLY A 123 10.58 1.09 -1.14
CA GLY A 123 11.33 -0.18 -1.07
C GLY A 123 10.53 -1.36 -1.61
N ALA A 124 10.80 -2.59 -1.19
CA ALA A 124 10.06 -3.76 -1.72
C ALA A 124 8.60 -3.87 -1.23
N GLY A 125 8.14 -2.92 -0.41
CA GLY A 125 6.84 -2.96 0.25
C GLY A 125 5.64 -2.79 -0.69
N PHE A 126 4.52 -3.40 -0.28
CA PHE A 126 3.21 -3.21 -0.89
C PHE A 126 2.23 -2.57 0.09
N LEU A 127 1.51 -1.54 -0.37
CA LEU A 127 0.42 -0.90 0.35
C LEU A 127 -0.85 -0.99 -0.49
N GLY A 128 -1.94 -1.50 0.08
CA GLY A 128 -3.15 -1.68 -0.70
C GLY A 128 -4.32 -2.11 0.14
N GLY A 129 -5.31 -2.72 -0.51
CA GLY A 129 -6.49 -3.26 0.16
C GLY A 129 -7.77 -2.98 -0.60
N THR A 130 -8.88 -2.86 0.14
CA THR A 130 -10.23 -2.60 -0.39
C THR A 130 -10.89 -1.41 0.33
N SER A 131 -10.06 -0.44 0.71
CA SER A 131 -10.45 0.70 1.53
C SER A 131 -10.61 1.99 0.74
N ASP A 132 -11.32 2.95 1.35
CA ASP A 132 -11.35 4.35 0.93
C ASP A 132 -10.49 5.22 1.87
N VAL A 133 -9.31 5.61 1.39
CA VAL A 133 -8.36 6.53 2.04
C VAL A 133 -8.28 7.87 1.29
N SER A 134 -9.29 8.22 0.50
CA SER A 134 -9.29 9.41 -0.39
C SER A 134 -9.28 10.77 0.33
N ASN A 135 -9.30 10.80 1.66
CA ASN A 135 -9.08 12.04 2.42
C ASN A 135 -7.59 12.37 2.63
N GLY A 136 -6.69 11.42 2.36
CA GLY A 136 -5.24 11.58 2.46
C GLY A 136 -4.52 11.53 1.11
N PHE A 137 -3.22 11.81 1.11
CA PHE A 137 -2.35 11.70 -0.07
C PHE A 137 -1.80 10.29 -0.23
N SER A 138 -1.50 9.89 -1.47
CA SER A 138 -0.83 8.61 -1.75
C SER A 138 0.43 8.81 -2.58
N ILE A 139 1.55 8.31 -2.07
CA ILE A 139 2.85 8.40 -2.73
C ILE A 139 3.42 6.99 -2.89
N VAL A 140 3.85 6.68 -4.10
CA VAL A 140 4.63 5.48 -4.41
C VAL A 140 6.02 5.95 -4.80
N GLU A 141 6.99 5.66 -3.93
CA GLU A 141 8.40 5.97 -4.13
C GLU A 141 9.09 4.84 -4.89
N SER A 142 10.41 4.93 -5.04
CA SER A 142 11.20 3.92 -5.76
C SER A 142 11.09 2.56 -5.07
N GLY A 143 10.85 1.53 -5.88
CA GLY A 143 10.62 0.15 -5.43
C GLY A 143 9.22 -0.08 -4.87
N GLY A 144 8.56 0.93 -4.30
CA GLY A 144 7.27 0.77 -3.64
C GLY A 144 6.18 0.27 -4.58
N SER A 145 5.17 -0.41 -4.04
CA SER A 145 4.01 -0.87 -4.80
C SER A 145 2.68 -0.52 -4.14
N ILE A 146 1.67 -0.18 -4.96
CA ILE A 146 0.30 0.12 -4.52
C ILE A 146 -0.73 -0.65 -5.34
N GLY A 147 -1.89 -0.97 -4.79
CA GLY A 147 -2.98 -1.59 -5.57
C GLY A 147 -4.16 -2.11 -4.76
N GLY A 148 -5.19 -2.57 -5.47
CA GLY A 148 -6.41 -3.14 -4.87
C GLY A 148 -6.27 -4.61 -4.49
N LEU A 149 -5.24 -5.02 -3.73
CA LEU A 149 -4.99 -6.43 -3.38
C LEU A 149 -5.55 -6.79 -1.99
N TRP A 150 -6.10 -7.99 -1.87
CA TRP A 150 -6.52 -8.64 -0.62
C TRP A 150 -5.72 -9.93 -0.41
N ALA A 151 -5.26 -10.21 0.82
CA ALA A 151 -4.36 -11.34 1.08
C ALA A 151 -5.03 -12.64 1.53
N GLU A 152 -6.31 -12.64 1.90
CA GLU A 152 -6.94 -13.86 2.46
C GLU A 152 -7.18 -14.94 1.40
N ASP A 153 -7.37 -14.55 0.14
CA ASP A 153 -7.66 -15.41 -1.00
C ASP A 153 -6.84 -15.02 -2.25
N ARG A 154 -5.90 -14.07 -2.11
CA ARG A 154 -5.15 -13.42 -3.20
C ARG A 154 -6.05 -12.73 -4.22
N SER A 155 -7.31 -12.51 -3.89
CA SER A 155 -8.20 -11.72 -4.68
C SER A 155 -7.90 -10.24 -4.50
N GLY A 156 -8.59 -9.39 -5.24
CA GLY A 156 -8.42 -7.96 -5.17
C GLY A 156 -9.77 -7.28 -5.13
N GLY A 157 -9.76 -5.99 -4.91
CA GLY A 157 -10.97 -5.18 -4.99
C GLY A 157 -10.63 -3.81 -5.54
N THR A 158 -11.32 -2.81 -4.98
CA THR A 158 -11.06 -1.42 -5.31
C THR A 158 -10.41 -0.76 -4.12
N PHE A 159 -9.19 -0.26 -4.29
CA PHE A 159 -8.54 0.62 -3.33
C PHE A 159 -8.72 2.06 -3.81
N ILE A 160 -9.24 2.93 -2.94
CA ILE A 160 -9.59 4.31 -3.31
C ILE A 160 -8.63 5.26 -2.58
N VAL A 161 -7.92 6.07 -3.36
CA VAL A 161 -6.88 7.00 -2.90
C VAL A 161 -7.13 8.40 -3.44
N SER A 162 -6.41 9.41 -2.95
CA SER A 162 -6.38 10.74 -3.57
C SER A 162 -4.96 11.18 -3.91
N ASN A 163 -4.87 12.05 -4.92
CA ASN A 163 -3.61 12.73 -5.32
C ASN A 163 -2.43 11.77 -5.46
N LEU A 164 -2.65 10.67 -6.18
CA LEU A 164 -1.67 9.60 -6.33
C LEU A 164 -0.45 10.08 -7.10
N SER A 165 0.74 9.91 -6.52
CA SER A 165 2.01 10.23 -7.17
C SER A 165 2.91 9.00 -7.26
N PHE A 166 3.24 8.60 -8.49
CA PHE A 166 4.36 7.70 -8.78
C PHE A 166 5.62 8.55 -8.97
N LYS A 167 6.65 8.30 -8.15
CA LYS A 167 7.85 9.16 -8.12
C LYS A 167 8.91 8.76 -9.14
N THR A 168 9.01 7.48 -9.47
CA THR A 168 10.03 6.94 -10.37
C THR A 168 9.46 5.84 -11.26
N THR A 169 10.19 5.44 -12.30
CA THR A 169 9.89 4.25 -13.11
C THR A 169 9.75 2.99 -12.26
N ASN A 170 10.51 2.89 -11.15
CA ASN A 170 10.48 1.78 -10.20
C ASN A 170 9.33 1.87 -9.18
N SER A 171 8.49 2.90 -9.24
CA SER A 171 7.22 2.94 -8.51
C SER A 171 6.21 2.05 -9.22
N ARG A 172 5.52 1.18 -8.48
CA ARG A 172 4.75 0.06 -9.07
C ARG A 172 3.27 0.15 -8.75
N LEU A 173 2.43 -0.03 -9.77
CA LEU A 173 1.03 -0.40 -9.62
C LEU A 173 0.95 -1.92 -9.66
N ARG A 174 0.42 -2.57 -8.62
CA ARG A 174 0.25 -4.03 -8.58
C ARG A 174 -1.21 -4.40 -8.77
N VAL A 175 -1.46 -5.30 -9.72
CA VAL A 175 -2.79 -5.71 -10.17
C VAL A 175 -2.96 -7.22 -10.02
N THR A 176 -3.90 -7.64 -9.17
CA THR A 176 -4.39 -9.02 -9.07
C THR A 176 -5.79 -9.16 -9.66
N ALA A 177 -6.30 -10.39 -9.77
CA ALA A 177 -7.70 -10.63 -10.13
C ALA A 177 -8.61 -10.32 -8.93
N ARG A 178 -9.82 -9.80 -9.17
CA ARG A 178 -10.77 -9.43 -8.11
C ARG A 178 -11.37 -10.61 -7.37
N SER A 179 -11.42 -11.76 -8.02
CA SER A 179 -11.76 -13.03 -7.42
C SER A 179 -11.03 -14.14 -8.21
N PRO A 180 -10.79 -15.31 -7.61
CA PRO A 180 -10.31 -16.48 -8.35
C PRO A 180 -11.18 -16.86 -9.55
N ASP A 181 -12.47 -16.52 -9.49
CA ASP A 181 -13.49 -16.85 -10.50
C ASP A 181 -13.79 -15.67 -11.43
N ASP A 182 -13.57 -14.44 -10.95
CA ASP A 182 -13.73 -13.21 -11.72
C ASP A 182 -12.33 -12.69 -12.11
N ASN A 183 -11.90 -13.11 -13.31
CA ASN A 183 -10.64 -12.66 -13.94
C ASN A 183 -10.59 -11.14 -14.19
N THR A 184 -11.58 -10.37 -13.75
CA THR A 184 -11.54 -8.90 -13.73
C THR A 184 -10.37 -8.40 -12.89
N PRO A 185 -9.59 -7.42 -13.38
CA PRO A 185 -8.50 -6.86 -12.61
C PRO A 185 -8.99 -6.06 -11.38
N SER A 186 -8.22 -6.15 -10.31
CA SER A 186 -8.26 -5.21 -9.18
C SER A 186 -8.03 -3.78 -9.66
N LEU A 187 -8.60 -2.83 -8.91
CA LEU A 187 -8.66 -1.44 -9.32
C LEU A 187 -8.05 -0.53 -8.26
N LEU A 188 -7.24 0.42 -8.72
CA LEU A 188 -6.88 1.60 -7.96
C LEU A 188 -7.71 2.79 -8.45
N GLU A 189 -8.66 3.25 -7.64
CA GLU A 189 -9.47 4.42 -7.97
C GLU A 189 -8.86 5.66 -7.32
N VAL A 190 -8.58 6.68 -8.13
CA VAL A 190 -8.04 7.96 -7.66
C VAL A 190 -9.14 8.99 -7.67
N ARG A 191 -9.46 9.56 -6.51
CA ARG A 191 -10.47 10.59 -6.31
C ARG A 191 -9.86 11.93 -5.91
N ALA A 192 -10.56 13.02 -6.19
CA ALA A 192 -10.24 14.30 -5.60
C ALA A 192 -10.58 14.27 -4.11
N ARG A 193 -9.71 14.88 -3.30
CA ARG A 193 -9.80 14.81 -1.84
C ARG A 193 -11.18 15.20 -1.33
N THR A 194 -11.71 14.47 -0.36
CA THR A 194 -13.04 14.74 0.26
C THR A 194 -14.23 14.72 -0.70
N THR A 195 -14.09 14.20 -1.91
CA THR A 195 -15.16 14.12 -2.91
C THR A 195 -15.23 12.74 -3.57
N SER A 196 -16.28 12.49 -4.35
CA SER A 196 -16.37 11.33 -5.25
C SER A 196 -15.85 11.62 -6.65
N ALA A 197 -15.44 12.87 -6.94
CA ALA A 197 -14.94 13.23 -8.26
C ALA A 197 -13.62 12.51 -8.54
N PRO A 198 -13.31 12.19 -9.82
CA PRO A 198 -12.00 11.67 -10.18
C PRO A 198 -10.88 12.60 -9.71
N GLY A 199 -9.76 12.02 -9.30
CA GLY A 199 -8.59 12.76 -8.80
C GLY A 199 -7.38 12.66 -9.70
N ARG A 200 -6.41 13.54 -9.43
CA ARG A 200 -5.19 13.66 -10.22
C ARG A 200 -4.22 12.51 -9.94
N VAL A 201 -3.60 12.03 -11.01
CA VAL A 201 -2.39 11.19 -10.97
C VAL A 201 -1.19 11.99 -11.46
N VAL A 202 -0.05 11.85 -10.78
CA VAL A 202 1.23 12.41 -11.20
C VAL A 202 2.24 11.28 -11.37
N ALA A 203 2.72 11.09 -12.60
CA ALA A 203 3.68 10.04 -12.95
C ALA A 203 4.72 10.52 -13.97
N ASN A 204 5.24 11.73 -13.79
CA ASN A 204 6.12 12.40 -14.78
C ASN A 204 7.35 11.58 -15.17
N ASN A 205 7.83 10.73 -14.25
CA ASN A 205 9.02 9.90 -14.45
C ASN A 205 8.68 8.46 -14.87
N GLY A 206 7.45 8.18 -15.31
CA GLY A 206 6.98 6.82 -15.56
C GLY A 206 6.66 6.06 -14.27
N PHE A 207 6.17 4.83 -14.46
CA PHE A 207 5.90 3.84 -13.43
C PHE A 207 5.79 2.46 -14.08
N THR A 208 5.77 1.42 -13.25
CA THR A 208 5.66 0.03 -13.71
C THR A 208 4.33 -0.58 -13.30
N VAL A 209 3.77 -1.50 -14.09
CA VAL A 209 2.61 -2.32 -13.71
C VAL A 209 3.04 -3.77 -13.50
N ASP A 210 2.85 -4.26 -12.27
CA ASP A 210 3.05 -5.66 -11.88
C ASP A 210 1.72 -6.41 -11.95
N VAL A 211 1.66 -7.49 -12.71
CA VAL A 211 0.51 -8.39 -12.87
C VAL A 211 0.91 -9.83 -12.45
N PRO A 212 1.01 -10.10 -11.12
CA PRO A 212 1.45 -11.40 -10.62
C PRO A 212 0.38 -12.50 -10.71
N SER A 213 -0.86 -12.18 -11.08
CA SER A 213 -1.94 -13.17 -11.22
C SER A 213 -1.88 -13.86 -12.60
N PRO A 214 -2.03 -15.19 -12.66
CA PRO A 214 -2.03 -15.92 -13.93
C PRO A 214 -3.30 -15.74 -14.76
N LYS A 215 -4.41 -15.37 -14.11
CA LYS A 215 -5.73 -15.26 -14.75
C LYS A 215 -6.29 -13.86 -14.56
N ILE A 216 -5.92 -12.95 -15.46
CA ILE A 216 -6.53 -11.63 -15.57
C ILE A 216 -6.95 -11.39 -17.03
N ASN A 217 -8.12 -10.81 -17.19
CA ASN A 217 -8.67 -10.33 -18.44
C ASN A 217 -8.43 -8.82 -18.62
N ASN A 218 -8.89 -8.30 -19.75
CA ASN A 218 -8.83 -6.86 -20.04
C ASN A 218 -9.69 -6.08 -19.03
N GLY A 219 -9.27 -4.88 -18.67
CA GLY A 219 -10.04 -4.04 -17.75
C GLY A 219 -9.29 -2.81 -17.27
N TYR A 220 -10.01 -1.92 -16.58
CA TYR A 220 -9.40 -0.78 -15.91
C TYR A 220 -8.65 -1.23 -14.66
N ILE A 221 -7.36 -0.87 -14.60
CA ILE A 221 -6.49 -1.12 -13.44
C ILE A 221 -6.29 0.14 -12.60
N LEU A 222 -6.53 1.31 -13.20
CA LEU A 222 -6.51 2.59 -12.51
C LEU A 222 -7.56 3.53 -13.12
N LYS A 223 -8.35 4.21 -12.28
CA LYS A 223 -9.30 5.26 -12.68
C LYS A 223 -8.88 6.61 -12.12
N CYS A 224 -8.93 7.69 -12.90
CA CYS A 224 -8.49 9.01 -12.48
C CYS A 224 -9.06 10.14 -13.36
N GLU A 225 -8.91 11.39 -12.92
CA GLU A 225 -9.31 12.61 -13.66
C GLU A 225 -8.54 12.80 -14.97
N ASN A 226 -7.29 12.36 -14.95
CA ASN A 226 -6.25 12.72 -15.90
C ASN A 226 -6.14 11.77 -17.10
N GLY A 227 -7.12 10.88 -17.26
CA GLY A 227 -7.02 9.71 -18.13
C GLY A 227 -6.69 9.99 -19.60
N VAL A 228 -6.95 11.19 -20.12
CA VAL A 228 -6.46 11.65 -21.46
C VAL A 228 -5.88 13.06 -21.43
N SER A 229 -6.29 13.89 -20.47
CA SER A 229 -6.03 15.33 -20.46
C SER A 229 -4.60 15.69 -20.03
N SER A 230 -3.90 14.78 -19.34
CA SER A 230 -2.51 14.98 -18.96
C SER A 230 -1.68 13.92 -19.67
N ARG A 231 -0.54 14.32 -20.26
CA ARG A 231 0.44 13.46 -20.94
C ARG A 231 1.09 12.45 -19.98
N LEU A 232 0.29 11.58 -19.34
CA LEU A 232 0.79 10.52 -18.49
C LEU A 232 1.55 9.54 -19.37
N PRO A 233 2.76 9.13 -18.98
CA PRO A 233 3.48 8.10 -19.71
C PRO A 233 2.71 6.79 -19.66
N LEU A 234 2.84 5.99 -20.72
CA LEU A 234 2.47 4.59 -20.66
C LEU A 234 3.39 3.89 -19.66
N PRO A 235 2.85 3.02 -18.79
CA PRO A 235 3.68 2.27 -17.86
C PRO A 235 4.51 1.21 -18.60
N VAL A 236 5.59 0.81 -17.95
CA VAL A 236 6.35 -0.39 -18.35
C VAL A 236 5.75 -1.62 -17.68
N THR A 237 5.76 -2.76 -18.36
CA THR A 237 5.38 -4.04 -17.75
C THR A 237 6.49 -4.51 -16.81
N GLY A 238 6.13 -4.77 -15.55
CA GLY A 238 7.02 -5.37 -14.55
C GLY A 238 6.83 -6.88 -14.51
N VAL A 239 6.50 -7.40 -13.33
CA VAL A 239 6.12 -8.82 -13.17
C VAL A 239 4.90 -9.12 -14.05
N ASN A 240 4.95 -10.17 -14.87
CA ASN A 240 3.80 -10.61 -15.67
C ASN A 240 3.69 -12.14 -15.64
N ASN A 241 2.76 -12.63 -14.83
CA ASN A 241 2.52 -14.07 -14.71
C ASN A 241 1.32 -14.55 -15.54
N THR A 242 0.71 -13.67 -16.34
CA THR A 242 -0.52 -14.01 -17.10
C THR A 242 -0.26 -14.99 -18.25
N GLY A 243 1.00 -15.15 -18.67
CA GLY A 243 1.36 -15.87 -19.89
C GLY A 243 0.88 -15.17 -21.17
N LYS A 244 0.49 -13.90 -21.10
CA LYS A 244 -0.03 -13.09 -22.22
C LYS A 244 0.73 -11.78 -22.33
N THR A 245 0.75 -11.19 -23.52
CA THR A 245 1.31 -9.85 -23.72
C THR A 245 0.36 -8.82 -23.12
N LEU A 246 0.92 -7.83 -22.42
CA LEU A 246 0.16 -6.75 -21.81
C LEU A 246 0.34 -5.45 -22.61
N TYR A 247 -0.77 -4.81 -22.93
CA TYR A 247 -0.81 -3.47 -23.52
C TYR A 247 -1.58 -2.53 -22.60
N PHE A 248 -1.20 -1.26 -22.64
CA PHE A 248 -1.80 -0.23 -21.81
C PHE A 248 -2.31 0.93 -22.66
N ARG A 249 -3.46 1.47 -22.28
CA ARG A 249 -4.03 2.65 -22.91
C ARG A 249 -4.63 3.57 -21.85
N TRP A 250 -4.29 4.84 -21.98
CA TRP A 250 -4.93 5.94 -21.27
C TRP A 250 -6.16 6.42 -22.06
N ASP A 251 -7.33 6.48 -21.42
CA ASP A 251 -8.57 7.03 -22.00
C ASP A 251 -9.35 7.89 -20.99
N GLY A 252 -10.54 8.38 -21.35
CA GLY A 252 -11.31 9.34 -20.53
C GLY A 252 -11.71 8.85 -19.13
N ILE A 253 -11.51 7.56 -18.83
CA ILE A 253 -11.82 6.97 -17.53
C ILE A 253 -10.55 6.67 -16.72
N GLY A 254 -9.45 6.32 -17.40
CA GLY A 254 -8.17 6.03 -16.74
C GLY A 254 -7.28 5.09 -17.56
N LEU A 255 -6.53 4.24 -16.85
CA LEU A 255 -5.62 3.26 -17.45
C LEU A 255 -6.33 1.94 -17.67
N TYR A 256 -6.56 1.62 -18.93
CA TYR A 256 -7.10 0.35 -19.38
C TYR A 256 -5.96 -0.61 -19.76
N MET A 257 -6.01 -1.82 -19.20
CA MET A 257 -5.09 -2.91 -19.53
C MET A 257 -5.74 -3.88 -20.51
N ILE A 258 -4.98 -4.28 -21.52
CA ILE A 258 -5.38 -5.25 -22.53
C ILE A 258 -4.40 -6.43 -22.44
N THR A 259 -4.96 -7.63 -22.36
CA THR A 259 -4.24 -8.90 -22.37
C THR A 259 -4.45 -9.56 -23.73
N GLN A 260 -3.38 -9.80 -24.48
CA GLN A 260 -3.45 -10.36 -25.84
C GLN A 260 -2.29 -11.31 -26.14
N GLY A 261 -2.57 -12.30 -26.99
CA GLY A 261 -1.60 -13.32 -27.39
C GLY A 261 -1.16 -14.24 -26.24
N LEU A 262 -0.40 -15.28 -26.56
CA LEU A 262 0.34 -16.08 -25.59
C LEU A 262 1.81 -15.66 -25.66
N ILE A 263 2.45 -15.49 -24.51
CA ILE A 263 3.91 -15.41 -24.40
C ILE A 263 4.40 -16.86 -24.43
N CYS A 264 4.73 -17.35 -25.62
CA CYS A 264 5.32 -18.68 -25.78
C CYS A 264 6.82 -18.61 -25.48
N ASP A 265 7.23 -19.08 -24.30
CA ASP A 265 8.66 -19.31 -23.99
C ASP A 265 9.14 -20.73 -24.36
N ASN A 266 8.29 -21.61 -24.94
CA ASN A 266 8.68 -22.93 -25.48
C ASN A 266 7.57 -23.65 -26.29
N CYS A 267 6.87 -22.94 -27.17
CA CYS A 267 5.86 -23.60 -28.01
C CYS A 267 6.52 -24.24 -29.25
N THR A 268 6.85 -25.53 -29.18
CA THR A 268 6.97 -26.36 -30.39
C THR A 268 5.57 -26.65 -30.91
N PHE A 269 5.24 -26.09 -32.06
CA PHE A 269 4.04 -26.46 -32.81
C PHE A 269 4.27 -27.86 -33.39
N GLN A 270 3.46 -28.84 -32.98
CA GLN A 270 3.30 -30.11 -33.70
C GLN A 270 2.26 -29.93 -34.81
#